data_AF-A0A954BDL4-F1
#
_entry.id   AF-A0A954BDL4-F1
#
_cell.length_a   1.000
_cell.length_b   1.000
_cell.length_c   1.000
_cell.angle_alpha   90.00
_cell.angle_beta   90.00
_cell.angle_gamma   90.00
#
_symmetry.space_group_name_H-M   'P 1'
#
loop_
_entity.id
_entity.type
_entity.pdbx_description
1 polymer ?
#
loop_
_entity_poly.entity_id
_entity_poly.type
_entity_poly.pdbx_seq_one_letter_code
_entity_poly.pdbx_strand_id
1 'polypeptide(L)' 'MSRLPFSRGKTFCSLDEYLDHLEALGAVDLPWWREISPGVYEHVKRMPEAEREIATREELMERFGFKR' A
#
# COMPACT_ATOMS: atom_id res chain seq x y z
N MET A 1 -2.10 -7.36 16.37
CA MET A 1 -0.70 -7.17 15.88
C MET A 1 -0.76 -7.01 14.36
N SER A 2 -0.88 -5.78 13.89
CA SER A 2 -0.94 -5.47 12.46
C SER A 2 0.46 -5.61 11.87
N ARG A 3 0.75 -6.73 11.21
CA ARG A 3 2.02 -6.92 10.49
C ARG A 3 1.93 -6.18 9.16
N LEU A 4 2.25 -4.89 9.18
CA LEU A 4 2.37 -4.09 7.97
C LEU A 4 3.59 -4.59 7.17
N PRO A 5 3.39 -5.22 5.99
CA PRO A 5 4.51 -5.65 5.15
C PRO A 5 5.31 -4.41 4.71
N PHE A 6 6.62 -4.54 4.59
CA PHE A 6 7.52 -3.45 4.18
C PHE A 6 7.51 -2.19 5.07
N SER A 7 6.93 -2.24 6.27
CA SER A 7 6.99 -1.14 7.23
C SER A 7 8.41 -0.78 7.69
N ARG A 8 9.39 -1.67 7.47
CA ARG A 8 10.80 -1.51 7.89
C ARG A 8 10.95 -1.09 9.37
N GLY A 9 10.00 -1.49 10.22
CA GLY A 9 9.97 -1.14 11.64
C GLY A 9 9.32 0.22 11.96
N LYS A 10 8.75 0.92 10.97
CA LYS A 10 7.97 2.13 11.18
C LYS A 10 6.52 1.79 11.52
N THR A 11 5.96 2.57 12.43
CA THR A 11 4.52 2.59 12.71
C THR A 11 3.90 3.77 11.99
N PHE A 12 2.73 3.56 11.41
CA PHE A 12 1.97 4.58 10.71
C PHE A 12 0.67 4.82 11.45
N CYS A 13 0.27 6.08 11.60
CA CYS A 13 -0.98 6.44 12.28
C CYS A 13 -2.17 6.39 11.31
N SER A 14 -1.92 6.54 10.01
CA SER A 14 -2.93 6.45 8.95
C SER A 14 -2.48 5.55 7.81
N LEU A 15 -3.45 5.09 7.01
CA LEU A 15 -3.16 4.41 5.76
C LEU A 15 -2.38 5.33 4.80
N ASP A 16 -2.72 6.61 4.77
CA ASP A 16 -2.13 7.57 3.83
C ASP A 16 -0.61 7.73 4.10
N GLU A 17 -0.20 7.84 5.36
CA GLU A 17 1.24 7.85 5.72
C GLU A 17 1.97 6.56 5.32
N TYR A 18 1.28 5.43 5.41
CA TYR A 18 1.83 4.14 5.00
C TYR A 18 1.94 4.01 3.48
N LEU A 19 0.99 4.56 2.73
CA LEU A 19 1.01 4.60 1.27
C LEU A 19 2.13 5.50 0.75
N ASP A 20 2.31 6.69 1.31
CA ASP A 20 3.43 7.58 0.98
C ASP A 20 4.78 6.88 1.23
N HIS A 21 4.86 6.08 2.31
CA HIS A 21 6.05 5.29 2.57
C HIS A 21 6.28 4.20 1.52
N LEU A 22 5.22 3.49 1.11
CA LEU A 22 5.31 2.48 0.07
C LEU A 22 5.68 3.07 -1.28
N GLU A 23 5.14 4.24 -1.65
CA GLU A 23 5.49 4.94 -2.88
C GLU A 23 6.98 5.31 -2.91
N ALA A 24 7.51 5.85 -1.80
CA ALA A 24 8.93 6.12 -1.65
C ALA A 24 9.79 4.85 -1.77
N LEU A 25 9.29 3.70 -1.32
CA LEU A 25 9.97 2.40 -1.49
C LEU A 25 9.81 1.82 -2.90
N GLY A 26 8.73 2.16 -3.61
CA GLY A 26 8.48 1.76 -5.00
C GLY A 26 9.55 2.26 -5.97
N ALA A 27 10.20 3.38 -5.66
CA ALA A 27 11.37 3.87 -6.39
C ALA A 27 12.58 2.91 -6.31
N VAL A 28 12.66 2.09 -5.26
CA VAL A 28 13.68 1.04 -5.04
C VAL A 28 13.17 -0.34 -5.49
N ASP A 29 12.10 -0.33 -6.28
CA ASP A 29 11.41 -1.47 -6.86
C ASP A 29 10.93 -2.58 -5.93
N LEU A 30 10.37 -2.11 -4.82
CA LEU A 30 9.43 -2.88 -4.04
C LEU A 30 8.00 -2.74 -4.59
N PRO A 31 7.12 -3.74 -4.37
CA PRO A 31 5.69 -3.62 -4.62
C PRO A 31 5.09 -2.48 -3.80
N TRP A 32 4.29 -1.63 -4.43
CA TRP A 32 3.67 -0.48 -3.76
C TRP A 32 2.25 -0.24 -4.28
N TRP A 33 1.47 0.55 -3.57
CA TRP A 33 0.11 0.90 -3.94
C TRP A 33 0.07 2.34 -4.43
N ARG A 34 -0.34 2.54 -5.68
CA ARG A 34 -0.46 3.84 -6.32
C ARG A 34 -1.90 4.30 -6.31
N GLU A 35 -2.16 5.53 -5.86
CA GLU A 35 -3.49 6.12 -6.01
C GLU A 35 -3.76 6.41 -7.50
N ILE A 36 -4.81 5.81 -8.04
CA ILE A 36 -5.24 6.01 -9.43
C ILE A 36 -6.52 6.87 -9.53
N SER A 37 -7.28 6.94 -8.44
CA SER A 37 -8.51 7.72 -8.29
C SER A 37 -8.74 7.99 -6.80
N PRO A 38 -9.48 9.03 -6.39
CA PRO A 38 -9.70 9.35 -4.98
C PRO A 38 -10.20 8.14 -4.18
N GLY A 39 -9.35 7.60 -3.30
CA GLY A 39 -9.65 6.43 -2.47
C GLY A 39 -9.60 5.08 -3.20
N VAL A 40 -9.04 5.02 -4.41
CA VAL A 40 -8.80 3.78 -5.18
C VAL A 40 -7.33 3.66 -5.53
N TYR A 41 -6.76 2.52 -5.19
CA TYR A 41 -5.34 2.24 -5.30
C TYR A 41 -5.09 1.03 -6.19
N GLU A 42 -4.06 1.11 -7.02
CA GLU A 42 -3.56 0.02 -7.85
C GLU A 42 -2.25 -0.52 -7.26
N HIS A 43 -2.13 -1.84 -7.18
CA HIS A 43 -0.93 -2.53 -6.74
C HIS A 43 0.09 -2.59 -7.88
N VAL A 44 1.08 -1.72 -7.81
CA VAL A 44 2.17 -1.65 -8.78
C VAL A 44 3.26 -2.65 -8.38
N LYS A 45 3.44 -3.67 -9.22
CA LYS A 45 4.51 -4.68 -9.11
C LYS A 45 5.39 -4.60 -10.37
N ARG A 46 6.72 -4.79 -10.24
CA ARG A 46 7.64 -4.79 -11.39
C ARG A 46 7.54 -6.04 -12.30
N MET A 47 6.72 -7.02 -11.94
CA MET A 47 6.57 -8.24 -12.74
C MET A 47 5.63 -7.99 -13.94
N PRO A 48 6.05 -8.26 -15.19
CA PRO A 48 5.28 -7.94 -16.39
C PRO A 48 3.92 -8.65 -16.49
N GLU A 49 3.80 -9.83 -15.88
CA GLU A 49 2.57 -10.63 -15.83
C GLU A 49 1.81 -10.52 -14.50
N ALA A 50 2.25 -9.63 -13.61
CA ALA A 50 1.53 -9.46 -12.36
C ALA A 50 0.13 -8.89 -12.62
N GLU A 51 -0.88 -9.61 -12.15
CA GLU A 51 -2.25 -9.11 -12.10
C GLU A 51 -2.27 -7.75 -11.40
N ARG A 52 -2.81 -6.75 -12.11
CA ARG A 52 -3.06 -5.42 -11.57
C ARG A 52 -4.18 -5.56 -10.55
N GLU A 53 -3.80 -5.49 -9.29
CA GLU A 53 -4.74 -5.62 -8.19
C GLU A 53 -5.19 -4.22 -7.81
N ILE A 54 -6.50 -3.95 -7.90
CA ILE A 54 -7.08 -2.68 -7.48
C ILE A 54 -7.77 -2.90 -6.14
N ALA A 55 -7.54 -2.00 -5.21
CA ALA A 55 -8.18 -2.00 -3.90
C ALA A 55 -8.57 -0.57 -3.50
N THR A 56 -9.67 -0.45 -2.81
CA THR A 56 -10.15 0.80 -2.23
C THR A 56 -9.42 1.11 -0.92
N ARG A 57 -9.54 2.36 -0.47
CA ARG A 57 -9.02 2.80 0.83
C ARG A 57 -9.52 1.91 1.96
N GLU A 58 -10.81 1.56 1.95
CA GLU A 58 -11.43 0.73 2.98
C GLU A 58 -10.86 -0.70 2.98
N GLU A 59 -10.70 -1.30 1.80
CA GLU A 59 -10.09 -2.63 1.65
C GLU A 59 -8.64 -2.65 2.12
N LEU A 60 -7.85 -1.63 1.76
CA LEU A 60 -6.48 -1.50 2.23
C LEU A 60 -6.43 -1.30 3.75
N MET A 61 -7.31 -0.48 4.31
CA MET A 61 -7.41 -0.29 5.76
C MET A 61 -7.73 -1.60 6.48
N GLU A 62 -8.69 -2.39 5.98
CA GLU A 62 -9.03 -3.69 6.53
C GLU A 62 -7.87 -4.69 6.41
N ARG A 63 -7.26 -4.78 5.23
CA ARG A 63 -6.16 -5.70 4.92
C ARG A 63 -4.91 -5.43 5.75
N PHE A 64 -4.59 -4.15 5.96
CA PHE A 64 -3.46 -3.71 6.76
C PHE A 64 -3.79 -3.54 8.24
N GLY A 65 -5.07 -3.66 8.62
CA GLY A 65 -5.52 -3.53 9.99
C GLY A 65 -5.44 -2.09 10.53
N PHE A 66 -5.53 -1.09 9.66
CA PHE A 66 -5.85 0.28 10.04
C PHE A 66 -7.34 0.33 10.42
N LYS A 67 -7.67 -0.18 11.61
CA LYS A 67 -9.00 0.03 12.19
C LYS A 67 -9.12 1.50 12.59
N ARG A 68 -10.11 2.18 12.03
CA ARG A 68 -10.57 3.48 12.51
C ARG A 68 -11.08 3.38 13.93
#